data_AF-A0A356Z5Y1-F1
#
_entry.id   AF-A0A356Z5Y1-F1
#
_cell.length_a   1.000
_cell.length_b   1.000
_cell.length_c   1.000
_cell.angle_alpha   90.00
_cell.angle_beta   90.00
_cell.angle_gamma   90.00
#
_symmetry.space_group_name_H-M   'P 1'
#
loop_
_entity.id
_entity.type
_entity.pdbx_description
1 polymer ?
#
loop_
_entity_poly.entity_id
_entity_poly.type
_entity_poly.pdbx_seq_one_letter_code
_entity_poly.pdbx_strand_id
1 'polypeptide(L)'
;ASFNTIVALNAEWKETNKQLKQLFATRTLHAAARFYCGKLLLDQALLASQKLAELGEDHFDANFFKGKIASAKFYVMNIVPDVFATEKAMKVADTSAIDMP
;
A
#
# COMPACT_ATOMS: atom_id res chain seq x y z
N ALA A 1 9.93 -2.37 4.17
CA ALA A 1 10.13 -2.42 5.63
C ALA A 1 8.79 -2.38 6.38
N SER A 2 8.06 -1.28 6.36
CA SER A 2 6.81 -1.09 7.13
C SER A 2 5.71 -2.12 6.90
N PHE A 3 5.42 -2.48 5.64
CA PHE A 3 4.42 -3.52 5.36
C PHE A 3 4.81 -4.89 5.95
N ASN A 4 6.11 -5.24 5.92
CA ASN A 4 6.59 -6.48 6.53
C ASN A 4 6.41 -6.45 8.05
N THR A 5 6.62 -5.28 8.68
CA THR A 5 6.36 -5.09 10.11
C THR A 5 4.89 -5.27 10.45
N ILE A 6 3.97 -4.73 9.64
CA ILE A 6 2.52 -4.96 9.80
C ILE A 6 2.17 -6.45 9.72
N VAL A 7 2.72 -7.17 8.74
CA VAL A 7 2.50 -8.61 8.58
C VAL A 7 3.04 -9.39 9.79
N ALA A 8 4.23 -9.03 10.28
CA ALA A 8 4.85 -9.66 11.45
C ALA A 8 4.02 -9.45 12.72
N LEU A 9 3.58 -8.21 13.00
CA LEU A 9 2.71 -7.91 14.14
C LEU A 9 1.38 -8.67 14.05
N ASN A 10 0.79 -8.75 12.86
CA ASN A 10 -0.46 -9.50 12.65
C ASN A 10 -0.29 -11.01 12.88
N ALA A 11 0.89 -11.57 12.56
CA ALA A 11 1.23 -12.96 12.82
C ALA A 11 1.45 -13.22 14.32
N GLU A 12 2.19 -12.34 15.00
CA GLU A 12 2.45 -12.41 16.44
C GLU A 12 1.15 -12.43 17.26
N TRP A 13 0.20 -11.54 16.95
CA TRP A 13 -1.08 -11.45 17.64
C TRP A 13 -1.97 -12.68 17.49
N LYS A 14 -1.70 -13.55 16.50
CA LYS A 14 -2.40 -14.83 16.41
C LYS A 14 -2.14 -15.71 17.64
N GLU A 15 -0.94 -15.63 18.18
CA GLU A 15 -0.47 -16.42 19.31
C GLU A 15 -0.62 -15.67 20.64
N THR A 16 -0.35 -14.35 20.66
CA THR A 16 -0.32 -13.56 21.90
C THR A 16 -1.66 -12.92 22.27
N ASN A 17 -2.34 -12.26 21.33
CA ASN A 17 -3.58 -11.53 21.59
C ASN A 17 -4.50 -11.50 20.36
N LYS A 18 -5.43 -12.46 20.30
CA LYS A 18 -6.35 -12.64 19.17
C LYS A 18 -7.32 -11.47 18.98
N GLN A 19 -7.64 -10.71 20.03
CA GLN A 19 -8.55 -9.57 19.96
C GLN A 19 -7.92 -8.40 19.19
N LEU A 20 -6.63 -8.13 19.39
CA LEU A 20 -5.90 -7.13 18.59
C LEU A 20 -5.87 -7.49 17.11
N LYS A 21 -5.67 -8.77 16.78
CA LYS A 21 -5.74 -9.26 15.39
C LYS A 21 -7.08 -8.96 14.74
N GLN A 22 -8.18 -9.15 15.48
CA GLN A 22 -9.53 -8.85 15.00
C GLN A 22 -9.74 -7.33 14.86
N LEU A 23 -9.34 -6.56 15.88
CA LEU A 23 -9.47 -5.10 15.90
C LEU A 23 -8.75 -4.43 14.72
N PHE A 24 -7.60 -4.95 14.31
CA PHE A 24 -6.79 -4.40 13.21
C PHE A 24 -6.98 -5.13 11.86
N ALA A 25 -7.93 -6.07 11.73
CA ALA A 25 -8.07 -6.90 10.55
C ALA A 25 -8.29 -6.08 9.26
N THR A 26 -9.25 -5.17 9.26
CA THR A 26 -9.57 -4.33 8.09
C THR A 26 -8.45 -3.35 7.74
N ARG A 27 -7.76 -2.81 8.75
CA ARG A 27 -6.62 -1.91 8.56
C ARG A 27 -5.42 -2.64 7.96
N THR A 28 -5.17 -3.87 8.40
CA THR A 28 -4.14 -4.75 7.82
C THR A 28 -4.47 -5.06 6.36
N LEU A 29 -5.73 -5.38 6.06
CA LEU A 29 -6.19 -5.64 4.70
C LEU A 29 -5.98 -4.43 3.78
N HIS A 30 -6.38 -3.23 4.22
CA HIS A 30 -6.19 -2.00 3.44
C HIS A 30 -4.71 -1.65 3.26
N ALA A 31 -3.88 -1.86 4.28
CA ALA A 31 -2.44 -1.66 4.14
C ALA A 31 -1.83 -2.60 3.08
N ALA A 32 -2.25 -3.87 3.05
CA ALA A 32 -1.86 -4.81 2.01
C ALA A 32 -2.32 -4.35 0.62
N ALA A 33 -3.60 -3.99 0.48
CA ALA A 33 -4.16 -3.51 -0.78
C ALA A 33 -3.38 -2.29 -1.31
N ARG A 34 -3.14 -1.28 -0.47
CA ARG A 34 -2.37 -0.08 -0.85
C ARG A 34 -0.96 -0.43 -1.30
N PHE A 35 -0.27 -1.29 -0.55
CA PHE A 35 1.08 -1.72 -0.88
C PHE A 35 1.15 -2.46 -2.23
N TYR A 36 0.28 -3.47 -2.43
CA TYR A 36 0.27 -4.27 -3.66
C TYR A 36 -0.20 -3.47 -4.87
N CYS A 37 -1.23 -2.64 -4.74
CA CYS A 37 -1.65 -1.73 -5.82
C CYS A 37 -0.52 -0.77 -6.20
N GLY A 38 0.22 -0.23 -5.22
CA GLY A 38 1.38 0.62 -5.48
C GLY A 38 2.46 -0.10 -6.28
N LYS A 39 2.76 -1.35 -5.93
CA LYS A 39 3.70 -2.20 -6.70
C LYS A 39 3.22 -2.40 -8.14
N LEU A 40 1.96 -2.83 -8.33
CA LEU A 40 1.43 -3.10 -9.67
C LEU A 40 1.37 -1.85 -10.55
N LEU A 41 1.04 -0.69 -9.97
CA LEU A 41 1.06 0.58 -10.70
C LEU A 41 2.49 0.99 -11.09
N LEU A 42 3.48 0.76 -10.23
CA LEU A 42 4.89 0.99 -10.56
C LEU A 42 5.35 0.07 -11.70
N ASP A 43 4.99 -1.21 -11.67
CA ASP A 43 5.32 -2.16 -12.74
C ASP A 43 4.71 -1.70 -14.09
N GLN A 44 3.45 -1.24 -14.07
CA GLN A 44 2.80 -0.66 -15.26
C GLN A 44 3.49 0.62 -15.73
N ALA A 45 3.91 1.50 -14.81
CA ALA A 45 4.61 2.73 -15.17
C ALA A 45 5.99 2.47 -15.77
N LEU A 46 6.71 1.45 -15.29
CA LEU A 46 7.98 1.03 -15.86
C LEU A 46 7.81 0.56 -17.32
N LEU A 47 6.82 -0.30 -17.56
CA LEU A 47 6.51 -0.76 -18.92
C LEU A 47 6.04 0.38 -19.82
N ALA A 48 5.20 1.29 -19.30
CA ALA A 48 4.76 2.48 -20.02
C ALA A 48 5.93 3.41 -20.39
N SER A 49 6.90 3.59 -19.48
CA SER A 49 8.09 4.40 -19.72
C SER A 49 8.97 3.79 -20.82
N GLN A 50 9.11 2.47 -20.87
CA GLN A 50 9.85 1.78 -21.93
C GLN A 50 9.14 1.94 -23.28
N LYS A 51 7.82 1.73 -23.32
CA LYS A 51 7.02 1.88 -24.55
C LYS A 51 7.01 3.30 -25.08
N LEU A 52 6.93 4.30 -24.21
CA LEU A 52 7.01 5.70 -24.61
C LEU A 52 8.37 6.05 -25.23
N ALA A 53 9.46 5.48 -24.69
CA ALA A 53 10.80 5.68 -25.24
C ALA A 53 10.99 5.02 -26.62
N GLU A 54 10.33 3.87 -26.87
CA GLU A 54 10.34 3.18 -28.16
C GLU A 54 9.51 3.89 -29.25
N LEU A 55 8.31 4.37 -28.89
CA LEU A 55 7.34 4.92 -29.84
C LEU A 55 7.53 6.41 -30.12
N GLY A 56 8.18 7.14 -29.21
CA GLY A 56 8.34 8.59 -29.29
C GLY A 56 7.12 9.38 -28.81
N GLU A 57 7.32 10.68 -28.58
CA GLU A 57 6.30 11.55 -27.97
C GLU A 57 5.12 11.90 -28.89
N ASP A 58 5.29 11.81 -30.20
CA ASP A 58 4.27 12.15 -31.20
C ASP A 58 3.34 10.97 -31.52
N HIS A 59 3.57 9.79 -30.92
CA HIS A 59 2.71 8.63 -31.10
C HIS A 59 1.32 8.84 -30.46
N PHE A 60 0.26 8.32 -31.09
CA PHE A 60 -1.11 8.53 -30.60
C PHE A 60 -1.33 8.02 -29.17
N ASP A 61 -0.63 6.95 -28.76
CA ASP A 61 -0.64 6.40 -27.39
C ASP A 61 0.28 7.12 -26.38
N ALA A 62 1.05 8.13 -26.79
CA ALA A 62 2.03 8.77 -25.92
C ALA A 62 1.38 9.33 -24.63
N ASN A 63 0.20 9.95 -24.76
CA ASN A 63 -0.56 10.47 -23.63
C ASN A 63 -1.08 9.37 -22.69
N PHE A 64 -1.42 8.19 -23.22
CA PHE A 64 -1.81 7.05 -22.39
C PHE A 64 -0.65 6.58 -21.50
N PHE A 65 0.55 6.44 -22.06
CA PHE A 65 1.74 6.06 -21.29
C PHE A 65 2.16 7.13 -20.28
N LYS A 66 2.16 8.41 -20.68
CA LYS A 66 2.39 9.55 -19.77
C LYS A 66 1.41 9.54 -18.59
N GLY A 67 0.12 9.26 -18.85
CA GLY A 67 -0.91 9.13 -17.83
C GLY A 67 -0.67 7.97 -16.85
N LYS A 68 -0.22 6.81 -17.34
CA LYS A 68 0.15 5.67 -16.49
C LYS A 68 1.29 6.00 -15.53
N ILE A 69 2.34 6.66 -16.04
CA ILE A 69 3.51 7.08 -15.25
C ILE A 69 3.07 8.09 -14.17
N ALA A 70 2.28 9.10 -14.56
CA ALA A 70 1.79 10.11 -13.63
C ALA A 70 0.90 9.51 -12.53
N SER A 71 0.01 8.57 -12.89
CA SER A 71 -0.89 7.90 -11.95
C SER A 71 -0.13 7.07 -10.92
N ALA A 72 0.88 6.32 -11.35
CA ALA A 72 1.73 5.55 -10.44
C ALA A 72 2.49 6.45 -9.47
N LYS A 73 3.08 7.55 -9.98
CA LYS A 73 3.76 8.55 -9.14
C LYS A 73 2.81 9.12 -8.09
N PHE A 74 1.60 9.53 -8.48
CA PHE A 74 0.61 10.05 -7.55
C PHE A 74 0.27 9.01 -6.48
N TYR A 75 -0.07 7.78 -6.87
CA TYR A 75 -0.50 6.75 -5.94
C TYR A 75 0.59 6.37 -4.92
N VAL A 76 1.83 6.21 -5.38
CA VAL A 76 2.97 5.88 -4.51
C VAL A 76 3.32 7.01 -3.57
N MET A 77 3.23 8.26 -4.02
CA MET A 77 3.60 9.41 -3.20
C MET A 77 2.48 9.87 -2.24
N ASN A 78 1.21 9.54 -2.52
CA ASN A 78 0.08 10.07 -1.75
C ASN A 78 -0.75 8.99 -1.04
N ILE A 79 -0.85 7.76 -1.59
CA ILE A 79 -1.73 6.71 -1.04
C ILE A 79 -0.93 5.64 -0.29
N VAL A 80 0.19 5.18 -0.85
CA VAL A 80 1.04 4.18 -0.20
C VAL A 80 1.57 4.63 1.18
N PRO A 81 1.87 5.92 1.45
CA PRO A 81 2.35 6.35 2.76
C PRO A 81 1.39 6.08 3.93
N ASP A 82 0.10 5.87 3.69
CA ASP A 82 -0.87 5.46 4.72
C ASP A 82 -0.48 4.17 5.46
N VAL A 83 0.34 3.33 4.82
CA VAL A 83 0.90 2.12 5.44
C VAL A 83 1.74 2.48 6.67
N PHE A 84 2.45 3.61 6.68
CA PHE A 84 3.24 4.06 7.82
C PHE A 84 2.36 4.45 9.02
N ALA A 85 1.24 5.13 8.76
CA ALA A 85 0.28 5.46 9.79
C ALA A 85 -0.36 4.20 10.40
N THR A 86 -0.65 3.21 9.54
CA THR A 86 -1.18 1.92 9.99
C THR A 86 -0.17 1.16 10.86
N GLU A 87 1.10 1.10 10.44
CA GLU A 87 2.18 0.50 11.23
C GLU A 87 2.31 1.18 12.60
N LYS A 88 2.31 2.51 12.63
CA LYS A 88 2.39 3.28 13.88
C LYS A 88 1.23 2.95 14.81
N ALA A 89 0.00 2.91 14.30
CA ALA A 89 -1.18 2.56 15.09
C ALA A 89 -1.12 1.11 15.62
N MET A 90 -0.65 0.16 14.80
CA MET A 90 -0.51 -1.24 15.22
C MET A 90 0.54 -1.39 16.33
N LYS A 91 1.65 -0.64 16.27
CA LYS A 91 2.68 -0.66 17.32
C LYS A 91 2.20 -0.12 18.67
N VAL A 92 1.22 0.79 18.67
CA VAL A 92 0.60 1.28 19.91
C VAL A 92 -0.28 0.20 20.55
N ALA A 93 -0.85 -0.72 19.75
CA ALA A 93 -1.65 -1.85 20.23
C ALA A 93 -2.77 -1.46 21.21
N ASP A 94 -3.41 -0.31 20.96
CA ASP A 94 -4.48 0.21 21.80
C ASP A 94 -5.69 -0.75 21.87
N THR A 95 -6.11 -1.06 23.10
CA THR A 95 -7.25 -1.94 23.42
C THR A 95 -8.47 -1.16 23.92
N SER A 96 -8.45 0.18 23.92
CA SER A 96 -9.54 1.00 24.46
C SER A 96 -10.92 0.63 23.93
N ALA A 97 -11.03 0.26 22.66
CA ALA A 97 -12.29 -0.17 22.04
C ALA A 97 -12.78 -1.55 22.52
N ILE A 98 -11.89 -2.40 23.02
CA ILE A 98 -12.19 -3.72 23.61
C ILE A 98 -12.57 -3.53 25.08
N ASP A 99 -11.91 -2.60 25.78
CA ASP A 99 -12.04 -2.40 27.23
C ASP A 99 -13.23 -1.51 27.61
N MET A 100 -14.06 -1.07 26.65
CA MET A 100 -15.25 -0.28 26.95
C MET A 100 -16.28 -1.10 27.76
N PRO A 101 -16.97 -0.48 28.74
CA PRO A 101 -17.95 -1.14 29.61
C PRO A 101 -19.24 -1.57 28.91
#